data_AF-A0A8H5BS62-F1
#
_entry.id   AF-A0A8H5BS62-F1
#
_cell.length_a   1.000
_cell.length_b   1.000
_cell.length_c   1.000
_cell.angle_alpha   90.00
_cell.angle_beta   90.00
_cell.angle_gamma   90.00
#
_symmetry.space_group_name_H-M   'P 1'
#
loop_
_entity.id
_entity.type
_entity.pdbx_description
1 polymer ?
#
loop_
_entity_poly.entity_id
_entity_poly.type
_entity_poly.pdbx_seq_one_letter_code
_entity_poly.pdbx_strand_id
1 'polypeptide(L)' 'MQLLSIVLLATTPFGVVAQLNTLAQAAGKQYFGTATDNSELSNTGYLAQLENTQDFHQLTAANSMKWASLSSHSSIYSW' A
#
# COMPACT_ATOMS: atom_id res chain seq x y z
N MET A 1 -2.94 43.55 -31.89
CA MET A 1 -2.59 42.18 -32.34
C MET A 1 -2.85 41.24 -31.17
N GLN A 2 -4.01 40.57 -31.17
CA GLN A 2 -4.33 39.54 -30.19
C GLN A 2 -3.50 38.30 -30.49
N LEU A 3 -2.75 37.80 -29.52
CA LEU A 3 -2.35 36.40 -29.50
C LEU A 3 -2.92 35.79 -28.22
N LEU A 4 -4.02 35.07 -28.42
CA LEU A 4 -4.66 34.18 -27.46
C LEU A 4 -3.64 33.10 -27.06
N SER A 5 -3.18 33.12 -25.80
CA SER A 5 -2.51 31.97 -25.20
C SER A 5 -3.58 30.96 -24.78
N ILE A 6 -3.83 29.96 -25.63
CA ILE A 6 -4.63 28.79 -25.25
C ILE A 6 -3.78 27.94 -24.32
N VAL A 7 -4.04 28.05 -23.02
CA VAL A 7 -3.64 27.02 -22.06
C VAL A 7 -4.63 25.87 -22.24
N LEU A 8 -4.22 24.83 -22.97
CA LEU A 8 -4.95 23.58 -23.03
C LEU A 8 -4.77 22.88 -21.68
N LEU A 9 -5.68 23.14 -20.75
CA LEU A 9 -5.79 22.37 -19.52
C LEU A 9 -6.35 20.99 -19.91
N ALA A 10 -5.45 20.05 -20.22
CA ALA A 10 -5.80 18.67 -20.38
C ALA A 10 -6.30 18.13 -19.04
N THR A 11 -7.61 18.21 -18.81
CA THR A 11 -8.28 17.50 -17.73
C THR A 11 -8.36 16.04 -18.12
N THR A 12 -7.23 15.34 -18.07
CA THR A 12 -7.28 13.89 -17.96
C THR A 12 -8.04 13.60 -16.67
N PRO A 13 -9.11 12.78 -16.68
CA PRO A 13 -9.59 12.24 -15.43
C PRO A 13 -8.43 11.41 -14.89
N PHE A 14 -7.65 11.99 -13.98
CA PHE A 14 -6.88 11.20 -13.05
C PHE A 14 -7.97 10.43 -12.32
N GLY A 15 -8.24 9.20 -12.75
CA GLY A 15 -8.75 8.22 -11.82
C GLY A 15 -7.84 8.36 -10.62
N VAL A 16 -8.38 8.80 -9.49
CA VAL A 16 -7.62 8.92 -8.25
C VAL A 16 -7.27 7.49 -7.87
N VAL A 17 -6.26 6.93 -8.54
CA VAL A 17 -5.52 5.78 -8.06
C VAL A 17 -4.91 6.34 -6.80
N ALA A 18 -5.27 5.77 -5.65
CA ALA A 18 -4.67 6.18 -4.42
C ALA A 18 -3.13 6.04 -4.59
N GLN A 19 -2.41 7.05 -4.13
CA GLN A 19 -0.95 7.10 -4.18
C GLN A 19 -0.42 7.44 -2.79
N LEU A 20 -1.00 6.80 -1.77
CA LEU A 20 -0.80 7.16 -0.37
C LEU A 20 0.69 7.18 0.00
N ASN A 21 1.44 6.18 -0.44
CA ASN A 21 2.88 6.10 -0.23
C ASN A 21 3.65 7.13 -1.07
N THR A 22 3.25 7.41 -2.31
CA THR A 22 3.86 8.49 -3.10
C THR A 22 3.71 9.84 -2.40
N LEU A 23 2.50 10.14 -1.89
CA LEU A 23 2.23 11.38 -1.17
C LEU A 23 2.94 11.45 0.18
N ALA A 24 3.02 10.32 0.90
CA ALA A 24 3.75 10.24 2.16
C ALA A 24 5.25 10.52 1.97
N GLN A 25 5.87 9.94 0.94
CA GLN A 25 7.26 10.21 0.59
C GLN A 25 7.47 11.67 0.16
N ALA A 26 6.56 12.23 -0.66
CA ALA A 26 6.61 13.65 -1.03
C ALA A 26 6.51 14.58 0.20
N ALA A 27 5.82 14.14 1.26
CA ALA A 27 5.74 14.83 2.54
C ALA A 27 6.91 14.51 3.51
N GLY A 28 7.95 13.81 3.04
CA GLY A 28 9.15 13.49 3.83
C GLY A 28 8.98 12.32 4.81
N LYS A 29 7.94 11.48 4.66
CA LYS A 29 7.82 10.21 5.40
C LYS A 29 8.60 9.11 4.69
N GLN A 30 9.00 8.08 5.44
CA GLN A 30 9.71 6.93 4.87
C GLN A 30 8.79 6.05 4.03
N TYR A 31 7.56 5.83 4.50
CA TYR A 31 6.57 5.00 3.81
C TYR A 31 5.15 5.35 4.26
N PHE A 32 4.19 4.96 3.43
CA PHE A 32 2.83 4.63 3.86
C PHE A 32 2.64 3.12 3.77
N GLY A 33 2.00 2.51 4.76
CA GLY A 33 1.89 1.05 4.86
C GLY A 33 0.54 0.59 5.39
N THR A 34 0.33 -0.72 5.36
CA THR A 34 -0.89 -1.37 5.87
C THR A 34 -0.56 -2.67 6.61
N ALA A 35 -1.47 -3.10 7.48
CA ALA A 35 -1.43 -4.44 8.03
C ALA A 35 -2.17 -5.42 7.11
N THR A 36 -1.82 -6.71 7.19
CA THR A 36 -2.54 -7.81 6.54
C THR A 36 -2.40 -9.09 7.34
N ASP A 37 -3.21 -10.10 7.02
CA ASP A 37 -3.14 -11.44 7.58
C ASP A 37 -3.11 -12.54 6.51
N ASN A 38 -2.60 -13.72 6.87
CA ASN A 38 -2.38 -14.83 5.94
C ASN A 38 -3.67 -15.29 5.24
N SER A 39 -4.83 -15.22 5.91
CA SER A 39 -6.12 -15.63 5.34
C SER A 39 -6.57 -14.76 4.16
N GLU A 40 -6.10 -13.52 4.09
CA GLU A 40 -6.48 -12.53 3.08
C GLU A 40 -5.70 -12.71 1.78
N LEU A 41 -4.51 -13.33 1.84
CA LEU A 41 -3.59 -13.46 0.70
C LEU A 41 -4.08 -14.40 -0.41
N SER A 42 -5.16 -15.14 -0.15
CA SER A 42 -5.84 -15.97 -1.16
C SER A 42 -6.83 -15.17 -2.04
N ASN A 43 -7.21 -13.96 -1.60
CA ASN A 43 -8.09 -13.09 -2.36
C ASN A 43 -7.27 -12.27 -3.36
N THR A 44 -7.39 -12.60 -4.65
CA THR A 44 -6.59 -11.99 -5.72
C THR A 44 -6.86 -10.50 -5.90
N GLY A 45 -8.10 -10.04 -5.70
CA GLY A 45 -8.43 -8.61 -5.80
C GLY A 45 -7.82 -7.80 -4.65
N TYR A 46 -7.85 -8.36 -3.44
CA TYR A 46 -7.19 -7.77 -2.29
C TYR A 46 -5.67 -7.74 -2.46
N LEU A 47 -5.07 -8.86 -2.87
CA LEU A 47 -3.63 -8.99 -3.08
C LEU A 47 -3.13 -8.00 -4.15
N ALA A 48 -3.87 -7.84 -5.25
CA ALA A 48 -3.51 -6.88 -6.30
C ALA A 48 -3.42 -5.43 -5.77
N GLN A 49 -4.31 -5.05 -4.85
CA GLN A 49 -4.24 -3.72 -4.22
C GLN A 49 -3.17 -3.65 -3.12
N LEU A 50 -2.97 -4.75 -2.37
CA LEU A 50 -1.93 -4.85 -1.35
C LEU A 50 -0.52 -4.69 -1.95
N GLU A 51 -0.31 -5.21 -3.16
CA GLU A 51 0.95 -5.14 -3.91
C GLU A 51 1.16 -3.80 -4.63
N ASN A 52 0.16 -2.90 -4.65
CA ASN A 52 0.30 -1.57 -5.23
C ASN A 52 1.19 -0.67 -4.36
N THR A 53 2.48 -0.61 -4.71
CA THR A 53 3.51 0.16 -3.97
C THR A 53 3.33 1.68 -4.01
N GLN A 54 2.48 2.18 -4.91
CA GLN A 54 2.10 3.60 -4.90
C GLN A 54 1.23 3.92 -3.68
N ASP A 55 0.49 2.94 -3.17
CA ASP A 55 -0.30 3.04 -1.94
C ASP A 55 0.41 2.52 -0.71
N PHE A 56 0.96 1.30 -0.79
CA PHE A 56 1.52 0.61 0.37
C PHE A 56 2.94 0.13 0.06
N HIS A 57 3.93 0.74 0.71
CA HIS A 57 5.34 0.35 0.61
C HIS A 57 5.86 -0.29 1.91
N GLN A 58 4.97 -0.55 2.86
CA GLN A 58 5.30 -1.26 4.09
C GLN A 58 4.13 -2.14 4.51
N LEU A 59 4.43 -3.37 4.91
CA LEU A 59 3.46 -4.35 5.39
C LEU A 59 3.77 -4.76 6.82
N THR A 60 2.74 -4.83 7.65
CA THR A 60 2.83 -5.36 9.01
C THR A 60 1.99 -6.63 9.12
N ALA A 61 2.60 -7.74 9.54
CA ALA A 61 1.87 -8.98 9.81
C ALA A 61 0.96 -8.79 11.04
N ALA A 62 -0.36 -8.86 10.84
CA ALA A 62 -1.33 -8.57 11.90
C ALA A 62 -1.29 -9.62 13.03
N ASN A 63 -1.06 -10.89 12.69
CA ASN A 63 -1.16 -12.01 13.62
C ASN A 63 0.00 -13.00 13.57
N SER A 64 0.56 -13.33 12.41
CA SER A 64 1.53 -14.42 12.26
C SER A 64 2.85 -14.23 13.00
N MET A 65 3.18 -13.00 13.41
CA MET A 65 4.37 -12.70 14.22
C MET A 65 4.08 -12.55 15.72
N LYS A 66 2.83 -12.73 16.17
CA LYS A 66 2.50 -12.76 17.60
C LYS A 66 3.03 -14.03 18.23
N TRP A 67 3.31 -13.98 19.54
CA TRP A 67 3.80 -15.13 20.30
C TRP A 67 2.94 -16.39 20.09
N ALA A 68 1.61 -16.27 20.19
CA ALA A 68 0.70 -17.40 20.03
C ALA A 68 0.76 -18.05 18.63
N SER A 69 1.14 -17.29 17.60
CA SER A 69 1.29 -17.78 16.23
C SER A 69 2.66 -18.41 16.00
N LEU A 70 3.70 -17.90 16.68
CA LEU A 70 5.08 -18.39 16.56
C LEU A 70 5.37 -19.59 17.45
N SER A 71 4.71 -19.69 18.61
CA SER A 71 4.95 -20.71 19.64
C SER A 71 3.71 -21.57 19.80
N SER A 72 3.67 -22.70 19.08
CA SER A 72 2.61 -23.70 19.27
C SER A 72 2.87 -24.57 20.50
N HIS A 73 4.15 -24.80 20.85
CA HIS A 73 4.61 -25.58 22.00
C HIS A 73 5.95 -25.02 22.52
N SER A 74 6.25 -25.25 23.81
CA SER A 74 7.51 -24.83 24.44
C SER A 74 8.72 -25.27 23.60
N SER A 75 9.52 -24.30 23.15
CA SER A 75 10.75 -24.47 22.35
C SER A 75 10.59 -24.93 20.89
N ILE A 76 9.39 -24.91 20.31
CA ILE A 76 9.19 -25.13 18.86
C ILE A 76 8.64 -23.84 18.23
N TYR A 77 9.34 -23.34 17.21
CA TYR A 77 8.98 -22.12 16.49
C TYR A 77 8.55 -22.44 15.06
N SER A 78 7.44 -21.85 14.61
CA SER A 78 6.99 -21.90 13.21
C SER A 78 7.17 -20.52 12.60
N TRP A 79 7.82 -20.45 11.43
CA TRP A 79 8.07 -19.22 10.66
C TRP A 79 7.45 -19.34 9.28
#